data_AF-A0A7Y3J9H7-F1
#
_entry.id   AF-A0A7Y3J9H7-F1
#
_cell.length_a   1.000
_cell.length_b   1.000
_cell.length_c   1.000
_cell.angle_alpha   90.00
_cell.angle_beta   90.00
_cell.angle_gamma   90.00
#
_symmetry.space_group_name_H-M   'P 1'
#
loop_
_entity.id
_entity.type
_entity.pdbx_description
1 polymer ?
#
loop_
_entity_poly.entity_id
_entity_poly.type
_entity_poly.pdbx_seq_one_letter_code
_entity_poly.pdbx_strand_id
1 'polypeptide(L)' 'MENEVKRGLAEPAEARAFLRVSSTTLWRAQQVGALVPVRLGRHLRYRWSDLERIASEGLPSLAGVKRGGKQ' A
#
# COMPACT_ATOMS: atom_id res chain seq x y z
N MET A 1 20.20 -4.66 13.28
CA MET A 1 19.27 -5.08 12.22
C MET A 1 19.38 -4.06 11.11
N GLU A 2 20.41 -4.22 10.26
CA GLU A 2 20.64 -3.35 9.10
C GLU A 2 20.13 -4.10 7.88
N ASN A 3 19.07 -3.63 7.22
CA ASN A 3 18.79 -3.86 5.78
C ASN A 3 17.50 -3.18 5.26
N GLU A 4 16.99 -2.11 5.88
CA GLU A 4 15.71 -1.51 5.42
C GLU A 4 15.88 -0.41 4.35
N VAL A 5 17.07 0.16 4.17
CA VAL A 5 17.24 1.41 3.39
C VAL A 5 17.28 1.21 1.85
N LYS A 6 17.31 -0.02 1.33
CA LYS A 6 17.54 -0.29 -0.12
C LYS A 6 16.35 -0.81 -0.92
N ARG A 7 15.16 -0.94 -0.34
CA ARG A 7 14.00 -1.34 -1.12
C ARG A 7 13.39 -0.10 -1.78
N GLY A 8 13.92 0.34 -2.92
CA GLY A 8 13.43 1.56 -3.58
C GLY A 8 11.96 1.46 -4.01
N LEU A 9 11.56 0.30 -4.57
CA LEU A 9 10.23 0.11 -5.15
C LEU A 9 9.70 -1.31 -4.90
N ALA A 10 8.51 -1.40 -4.31
CA ALA A 10 7.75 -2.63 -4.08
C ALA A 10 6.89 -2.99 -5.29
N GLU A 11 6.73 -4.29 -5.53
CA GLU A 11 5.70 -4.82 -6.42
C GLU A 11 4.31 -4.80 -5.76
N PRO A 12 3.22 -4.91 -6.54
CA PRO A 12 1.87 -4.94 -5.98
C PRO A 12 1.65 -6.12 -5.02
N ALA A 13 2.27 -7.28 -5.28
CA ALA A 13 2.20 -8.42 -4.38
C ALA A 13 2.88 -8.13 -3.03
N GLU A 14 4.05 -7.51 -3.06
CA GLU A 14 4.79 -7.10 -1.85
C GLU A 14 4.02 -6.05 -1.06
N ALA A 15 3.47 -5.03 -1.72
CA ALA A 15 2.69 -3.99 -1.08
C ALA A 15 1.46 -4.57 -0.35
N ARG A 16 0.77 -5.54 -0.96
CA ARG A 16 -0.37 -6.24 -0.33
C ARG A 16 0.05 -7.05 0.88
N ALA A 17 1.14 -7.80 0.74
CA ALA A 17 1.65 -8.63 1.82
C ALA A 17 2.10 -7.78 3.01
N PHE A 18 2.79 -6.67 2.75
CA PHE A 18 3.27 -5.74 3.77
C PHE A 18 2.12 -5.02 4.48
N LEU A 19 1.20 -4.41 3.72
CA LEU A 19 0.05 -3.70 4.29
C LEU A 19 -1.03 -4.64 4.84
N ARG A 20 -0.93 -5.95 4.57
CA ARG A 20 -1.93 -6.97 4.92
C ARG A 20 -3.34 -6.62 4.38
N VAL A 21 -3.39 -6.17 3.13
CA VAL A 21 -4.65 -5.78 2.46
C VAL A 21 -4.94 -6.61 1.21
N SER A 22 -6.22 -6.66 0.83
CA SER A 22 -6.66 -7.30 -0.41
C SER A 22 -6.21 -6.49 -1.65
N SER A 23 -6.18 -7.13 -2.84
CA SER A 23 -5.95 -6.42 -4.11
C SER A 23 -6.95 -5.29 -4.31
N THR A 24 -8.22 -5.54 -3.98
CA THR A 24 -9.31 -4.58 -4.13
C THR A 24 -9.10 -3.37 -3.23
N THR A 25 -8.66 -3.59 -2.00
CA THR A 25 -8.33 -2.51 -1.05
C THR A 25 -7.17 -1.67 -1.57
N LEU A 26 -6.11 -2.31 -2.08
CA LEU A 26 -4.96 -1.61 -2.67
C LEU A 26 -5.39 -0.79 -3.89
N TRP A 27 -6.19 -1.36 -4.79
CA TRP A 27 -6.73 -0.66 -5.96
C TRP A 27 -7.60 0.53 -5.57
N ARG A 28 -8.50 0.37 -4.59
CA ARG A 28 -9.31 1.48 -4.07
C ARG A 28 -8.45 2.60 -3.49
N ALA A 29 -7.41 2.26 -2.73
CA ALA A 29 -6.45 3.24 -2.20
C ALA A 29 -5.76 4.03 -3.32
N GLN A 30 -5.50 3.41 -4.47
CA GLN A 30 -4.98 4.12 -5.65
C GLN A 30 -6.02 5.05 -6.28
N GLN A 31 -7.27 4.60 -6.43
CA GLN A 31 -8.32 5.41 -7.05
C GLN A 31 -8.61 6.69 -6.25
N VAL A 32 -8.55 6.61 -4.92
CA VAL A 32 -8.78 7.75 -4.03
C VAL A 32 -7.52 8.58 -3.74
N GLY A 33 -6.39 8.27 -4.39
CA GLY A 33 -5.13 8.99 -4.22
C GLY A 33 -4.40 8.75 -2.89
N ALA A 34 -4.90 7.84 -2.04
CA ALA A 34 -4.27 7.47 -0.77
C ALA A 34 -2.98 6.66 -0.93
N LEU A 35 -2.76 6.06 -2.10
CA LEU A 35 -1.53 5.37 -2.46
C LEU A 35 -1.20 5.63 -3.93
N VAL A 36 -0.08 6.30 -4.20
CA VAL A 36 0.30 6.68 -5.56
C VAL A 36 1.34 5.69 -6.11
N PRO A 37 1.01 4.92 -7.16
CA PRO A 37 1.98 4.03 -7.78
C PRO A 37 2.96 4.78 -8.69
N VAL A 38 4.19 4.28 -8.77
CA VAL A 38 5.18 4.64 -9.78
C VAL A 38 5.03 3.68 -10.97
N ARG A 39 4.79 4.23 -12.16
CA ARG A 39 4.76 3.45 -13.41
C ARG A 39 6.17 3.35 -14.00
N LEU A 40 6.63 2.12 -14.20
CA LEU A 40 7.86 1.79 -14.92
C LEU A 40 7.49 0.98 -16.18
N GLY A 41 7.21 1.69 -17.26
CA GLY A 41 6.65 1.10 -18.48
C GLY A 41 5.31 0.41 -18.18
N ARG A 42 5.23 -0.90 -18.43
CA ARG A 42 4.04 -1.73 -18.12
C ARG A 42 3.93 -2.15 -16.66
N HIS A 43 4.99 -1.99 -15.87
CA HIS A 43 5.03 -2.44 -14.49
C HIS A 43 4.60 -1.33 -13.55
N LEU A 44 3.80 -1.71 -12.56
CA LEU A 44 3.33 -0.82 -11.52
C LEU A 44 4.08 -1.13 -10.23
N ARG A 45 4.67 -0.11 -9.62
CA ARG A 45 5.47 -0.22 -8.39
C ARG A 45 5.01 0.79 -7.34
N TYR A 46 5.40 0.58 -6.09
CA TYR A 46 5.09 1.47 -4.97
C TYR A 46 6.36 1.84 -4.23
N ARG A 47 6.48 3.08 -3.76
CA ARG A 47 7.62 3.46 -2.93
C ARG A 47 7.46 2.83 -1.55
N TRP A 48 8.51 2.19 -1.05
CA TRP A 48 8.47 1.60 0.29
C TRP A 48 8.20 2.64 1.37
N SER A 49 8.78 3.85 1.24
CA SER A 49 8.50 4.97 2.15
C SER A 49 7.01 5.29 2.27
N ASP A 50 6.26 5.20 1.17
CA ASP A 50 4.82 5.47 1.19
C ASP A 50 4.06 4.33 1.86
N LEU A 51 4.48 3.08 1.62
CA LEU A 51 3.90 1.90 2.26
C LEU A 51 4.16 1.88 3.78
N GLU A 52 5.38 2.21 4.20
CA GLU A 52 5.76 2.33 5.61
C GLU A 52 4.96 3.42 6.30
N ARG A 53 4.86 4.59 5.66
CA ARG A 53 4.02 5.69 6.14
C ARG A 53 2.57 5.25 6.33
N ILE A 54 2.00 4.57 5.34
CA ILE A 54 0.62 4.05 5.40
C ILE A 54 0.47 2.97 6.48
N ALA A 55 1.47 2.12 6.69
CA ALA A 55 1.44 1.12 7.75
C ALA A 55 1.43 1.77 9.15
N SER A 56 2.13 2.90 9.30
CA SER A 56 2.19 3.66 10.55
C SER A 56 0.98 4.56 10.78
N GLU A 57 0.51 5.27 9.76
CA GLU A 57 -0.56 6.28 9.86
C GLU A 57 -1.95 5.69 9.58
N GLY A 58 -2.03 4.50 8.99
CA GLY A 58 -3.23 3.93 8.41
C GLY A 58 -3.54 4.48 7.02
N LEU A 59 -4.40 3.78 6.26
CA LEU A 59 -4.83 4.25 4.93
C LEU A 59 -5.73 5.50 5.09
N PRO A 60 -5.28 6.71 4.70
CA PRO A 60 -5.91 7.98 5.09
C PRO A 60 -7.34 8.19 4.55
N SER A 61 -7.77 7.39 3.58
CA SER A 61 -9.11 7.48 2.97
C SER A 61 -10.06 6.33 3.35
N LEU A 62 -9.58 5.26 3.98
CA LEU A 62 -10.43 4.11 4.34
C LEU A 62 -11.00 4.19 5.76
N ALA A 63 -10.69 5.23 6.54
CA ALA A 63 -11.20 5.40 7.90
C ALA A 63 -12.74 5.51 7.99
N GLY A 64 -13.44 5.75 6.86
CA GLY A 64 -14.90 5.69 6.77
C GLY A 64 -15.48 4.33 6.36
N VAL A 65 -14.67 3.36 5.93
CA VAL A 65 -15.13 2.02 5.57
C VAL A 65 -15.05 1.14 6.80
N LYS A 66 -16.14 1.14 7.58
CA LYS A 66 -16.39 0.22 8.71
C LYS A 66 -15.77 -1.15 8.40
N ARG A 67 -14.84 -1.58 9.24
CA ARG A 67 -14.38 -2.97 9.27
C ARG A 67 -15.61 -3.83 9.44
N GLY A 68 -16.05 -4.49 8.37
CA GLY A 68 -17.01 -5.58 8.44
C GLY A 68 -16.34 -6.76 9.14
N GLY A 69 -16.18 -6.65 10.45
CA GLY A 69 -15.88 -7.75 11.34
C GLY A 69 -17.10 -8.66 11.29
N LYS A 70 -16.89 -9.86 10.75
CA LYS A 70 -17.84 -10.96 10.84
C LYS A 70 -17.89 -11.36 12.33
N GLN A 71 -19.03 -11.11 12.97
CA GLN A 71 -19.40 -11.73 14.24
C GLN A 71 -20.05 -13.09 13.94
#